data_AF-A0A222E8R1-F1
#
_entry.id   AF-A0A222E8R1-F1
#
_cell.length_a   1.000
_cell.length_b   1.000
_cell.length_c   1.000
_cell.angle_alpha   90.00
_cell.angle_beta   90.00
_cell.angle_gamma   90.00
#
_symmetry.space_group_name_H-M   'P 1'
#
loop_
_entity.id
_entity.type
_entity.pdbx_description
1 polymer ?
#
loop_
_entity_poly.entity_id
_entity_poly.type
_entity_poly.pdbx_seq_one_letter_code
_entity_poly.pdbx_strand_id
1 'polypeptide(L)' 'MPEYNQLRAIEKSLEELRNDLCLKIETKDGDVRTLTDLHQRVAKALRALSGQG' A
#
# COMPACT_ATOMS: atom_id res chain seq x y z
N MET A 1 11.02 -20.81 -6.83
CA MET A 1 9.57 -20.50 -6.72
C MET A 1 9.31 -19.14 -7.34
N PRO A 2 9.00 -19.08 -8.65
CA PRO A 2 8.66 -17.82 -9.33
C PRO A 2 7.47 -17.09 -8.71
N GLU A 3 6.50 -17.82 -8.15
CA GLU A 3 5.30 -17.30 -7.48
C GLU A 3 5.67 -16.53 -6.20
N TYR A 4 6.65 -17.02 -5.44
CA TYR A 4 7.15 -16.33 -4.25
C TYR A 4 7.85 -15.02 -4.61
N ASN A 5 8.61 -15.01 -5.70
CA ASN A 5 9.27 -13.79 -6.19
C ASN A 5 8.24 -12.76 -6.69
N GLN A 6 7.16 -13.22 -7.34
CA GLN A 6 6.04 -12.36 -7.72
C GLN A 6 5.32 -11.77 -6.51
N LEU A 7 5.05 -12.59 -5.49
CA LEU A 7 4.43 -12.13 -4.25
C LEU A 7 5.27 -11.06 -3.57
N ARG A 8 6.58 -11.28 -3.47
CA ARG A 8 7.52 -10.32 -2.90
C ARG A 8 7.61 -9.02 -3.70
N ALA A 9 7.50 -9.09 -5.03
CA ALA A 9 7.46 -7.89 -5.87
C ALA A 9 6.17 -7.10 -5.64
N ILE A 10 5.02 -7.77 -5.53
CA ILE A 10 3.73 -7.14 -5.23
C ILE A 10 3.77 -6.47 -3.86
N GLU A 11 4.29 -7.15 -2.84
CA GLU A 11 4.44 -6.59 -1.49
C GLU A 11 5.26 -5.30 -1.53
N LYS A 12 6.42 -5.32 -2.20
CA LYS A 12 7.27 -4.14 -2.36
C LYS A 12 6.55 -2.99 -3.07
N SER A 13 5.81 -3.26 -4.16
CA SER A 13 5.04 -2.24 -4.86
C SER A 13 3.92 -1.64 -4.01
N LEU A 14 3.30 -2.45 -3.14
CA LEU A 14 2.28 -1.97 -2.19
C LEU A 14 2.91 -1.09 -1.09
N GLU A 15 4.11 -1.41 -0.61
CA GLU A 15 4.83 -0.57 0.35
C GLU A 15 5.23 0.78 -0.27
N GLU A 16 5.74 0.78 -1.49
CA GLU A 16 6.05 2.00 -2.25
C GLU A 16 4.80 2.87 -2.45
N LEU A 17 3.68 2.26 -2.85
CA LEU A 17 2.40 2.95 -3.01
C LEU A 17 1.89 3.52 -1.69
N ARG A 18 2.00 2.79 -0.57
CA ARG A 18 1.62 3.29 0.75
C ARG A 18 2.39 4.56 1.11
N ASN A 19 3.70 4.57 0.87
CA ASN A 19 4.55 5.71 1.17
C ASN A 19 4.20 6.94 0.30
N ASP A 20 3.93 6.73 -0.99
CA ASP A 20 3.46 7.80 -1.89
C ASP A 20 2.11 8.37 -1.44
N LEU A 21 1.18 7.51 -1.01
CA LEU A 21 -0.11 7.95 -0.48
C LEU A 21 0.04 8.75 0.82
N CYS A 22 0.92 8.34 1.74
CA CYS A 22 1.21 9.11 2.94
C CYS A 22 1.71 10.51 2.58
N LEU A 23 2.67 10.61 1.65
CA LEU A 23 3.21 11.89 1.20
C LEU A 23 2.10 12.78 0.62
N LYS A 24 1.26 12.24 -0.27
CA LYS A 24 0.15 12.99 -0.89
C LYS A 24 -0.91 13.42 0.10
N ILE A 25 -1.20 12.61 1.12
CA ILE A 25 -2.12 12.97 2.21
C ILE A 25 -1.53 14.12 3.03
N GLU A 26 -0.24 14.05 3.38
CA GLU A 26 0.45 15.08 4.17
C GLU A 26 0.53 16.41 3.42
N THR A 27 0.85 16.38 2.12
CA THR A 27 0.92 17.58 1.27
C THR A 27 -0.44 18.07 0.79
N LYS A 28 -1.53 17.33 1.08
CA LYS A 28 -2.88 17.57 0.56
C LYS A 28 -2.89 17.67 -0.97
N ASP A 29 -2.04 16.90 -1.63
CA ASP A 29 -1.92 16.83 -3.08
C ASP A 29 -3.04 15.96 -3.67
N GLY A 30 -4.19 16.58 -3.89
CA GLY A 30 -5.40 15.95 -4.43
C GLY A 30 -6.51 15.75 -3.39
N ASP A 31 -7.41 14.82 -3.65
CA ASP A 31 -8.53 14.52 -2.75
C ASP A 31 -8.07 13.63 -1.59
N VAL A 32 -7.80 14.27 -0.45
CA VAL A 32 -7.37 13.62 0.80
C VAL A 32 -8.32 12.49 1.22
N ARG A 33 -9.63 12.61 0.99
CA ARG A 33 -10.58 11.55 1.37
C ARG A 33 -10.35 10.29 0.54
N THR A 34 -10.23 10.46 -0.78
CA THR A 34 -9.95 9.36 -1.71
C THR A 34 -8.57 8.74 -1.43
N LEU A 35 -7.55 9.56 -1.17
CA LEU A 35 -6.21 9.09 -0.84
C LEU A 35 -6.18 8.31 0.48
N THR A 36 -6.92 8.76 1.49
CA THR A 36 -7.04 8.09 2.79
C THR A 36 -7.73 6.73 2.66
N ASP A 37 -8.82 6.63 1.88
CA ASP A 37 -9.49 5.36 1.61
C ASP A 37 -8.54 4.37 0.92
N LEU A 38 -7.83 4.84 -0.11
CA LEU A 38 -6.86 4.02 -0.83
C LEU A 38 -5.72 3.57 0.09
N HIS A 39 -5.19 4.46 0.93
CA HIS A 39 -4.15 4.12 1.92
C HIS A 39 -4.63 3.02 2.88
N GLN A 40 -5.86 3.10 3.40
CA GLN A 40 -6.42 2.06 4.27
C GLN A 40 -6.52 0.70 3.57
N ARG A 41 -6.94 0.69 2.30
CA ARG A 41 -7.02 -0.54 1.50
C ARG A 41 -5.65 -1.17 1.25
N VAL A 42 -4.64 -0.35 0.94
CA VAL A 42 -3.25 -0.81 0.78
C VAL A 42 -2.70 -1.36 2.09
N ALA A 43 -2.92 -0.67 3.22
CA ALA A 43 -2.48 -1.13 4.53
C ALA A 43 -3.12 -2.48 4.91
N LYS A 44 -4.41 -2.68 4.60
CA LYS A 44 -5.10 -3.95 4.82
C LYS A 44 -4.53 -5.07 3.94
N ALA A 45 -4.22 -4.78 2.68
CA ALA A 45 -3.60 -5.74 1.77
C ALA A 45 -2.21 -6.18 2.26
N LEU A 46 -1.35 -5.23 2.65
CA LEU A 46 -0.03 -5.52 3.21
C LEU A 46 -0.12 -6.38 4.48
N ARG A 47 -1.08 -6.06 5.37
CA ARG A 47 -1.25 -6.82 6.61
C ARG A 47 -1.72 -8.27 6.36
N ALA A 48 -2.57 -8.47 5.35
CA ALA A 48 -2.99 -9.80 4.92
C ALA A 48 -1.83 -10.59 4.29
N LEU A 49 -0.98 -9.92 3.50
CA LEU A 49 0.20 -10.53 2.87
C LEU A 49 1.29 -10.91 3.89
N SER A 50 1.46 -10.13 4.96
CA SER A 50 2.44 -10.40 6.02
C SER A 50 2.02 -11.51 7.00
N GLY A 51 0.81 -12.05 6.86
CA GLY A 51 0.26 -13.08 7.75
C GLY A 51 -0.16 -12.55 9.12
N GLN A 52 -0.19 -11.24 9.33
CA GLN A 52 -0.70 -10.60 10.55
C GLN A 52 -2.22 -10.35 10.43
N GLY A 53 -2.98 -11.43 10.26
CA GLY A 53 -4.45 -11.41 10.28
C GLY A 53 -5.02 -11.22 11.67
#